data_AF-A0A7C4R8N3-F1
#
_entry.id   AF-A0A7C4R8N3-F1
#
_cell.length_a   1.000
_cell.length_b   1.000
_cell.length_c   1.000
_cell.angle_alpha   90.00
_cell.angle_beta   90.00
_cell.angle_gamma   90.00
#
_symmetry.space_group_name_H-M   'P 1'
#
loop_
_entity.id
_entity.type
_entity.pdbx_description
1 polymer ?
#
loop_
_entity_poly.entity_id
_entity_poly.type
_entity_poly.pdbx_seq_one_letter_code
_entity_poly.pdbx_strand_id
1 'polypeptide(L)'
;MSNSSLLSQAKIFGGLGSILMLLVVIPFIGVVIFLIGLVLVLVALKYISDEVDEPRIFRYALISLVILGVSVISAIMIFALMSFFVPPSMGYVKKIIAPVSGREVTTISAVYEFRMSLESMLIPFLIPFILVILFIISSIFIKKSFDLVASKLGVNLFSVVGLLYLIGSILTVIAVGLIIIYVAIIIQIIAFFLIPERSSAASQEVIKI
;
A
#
# COMPACT_ATOMS: atom_id res chain seq x y z
N MET A 1 25.27 24.76 12.20
CA MET A 1 24.11 25.19 13.01
C MET A 1 22.77 24.90 12.28
N SER A 2 22.50 23.68 11.77
CA SER A 2 21.26 23.40 11.01
C SER A 2 20.53 22.08 11.34
N ASN A 3 21.12 21.21 12.17
CA ASN A 3 20.68 19.80 12.30
C ASN A 3 19.35 19.62 13.08
N SER A 4 19.09 20.41 14.12
CA SER A 4 17.81 20.35 14.85
C SER A 4 16.58 20.69 13.98
N SER A 5 16.79 21.43 12.88
CA SER A 5 15.70 21.78 11.97
C SER A 5 15.21 20.58 11.13
N LEU A 6 16.08 19.61 10.84
CA LEU A 6 15.75 18.48 9.96
C LEU A 6 14.87 17.46 10.67
N LEU A 7 15.17 17.09 11.93
CA LEU A 7 14.30 16.20 12.71
C LEU A 7 12.94 16.82 13.01
N SER A 8 12.91 18.12 13.29
CA SER A 8 11.65 18.86 13.46
C SER A 8 10.81 18.85 12.19
N GLN A 9 11.42 19.12 11.03
CA GLN A 9 10.76 18.97 9.74
C GLN A 9 10.31 17.53 9.50
N ALA A 10 11.17 16.54 9.72
CA ALA A 10 10.80 15.13 9.55
C ALA A 10 9.59 14.73 10.39
N LYS A 11 9.50 15.21 11.64
CA LYS A 11 8.33 14.99 12.50
C LYS A 11 7.05 15.57 11.88
N ILE A 12 7.10 16.82 11.42
CA ILE A 12 5.93 17.49 10.82
C ILE A 12 5.52 16.81 9.51
N PHE A 13 6.45 16.60 8.60
CA PHE A 13 6.20 15.99 7.29
C PHE A 13 5.76 14.53 7.43
N GLY A 14 6.40 13.76 8.32
CA GLY A 14 6.08 12.37 8.55
C GLY A 14 4.74 12.18 9.27
N GLY A 15 4.46 13.00 10.29
CA GLY A 15 3.18 13.02 10.98
C GLY A 15 2.02 13.40 10.05
N LEU A 16 2.12 14.54 9.36
CA LEU A 16 1.11 14.98 8.39
C LEU A 16 0.95 14.00 7.24
N GLY A 17 2.06 13.50 6.69
CA GLY A 17 2.03 12.52 5.61
C GLY A 17 1.29 11.24 6.02
N SER A 18 1.55 10.76 7.24
CA SER A 18 0.87 9.58 7.78
C SER A 18 -0.61 9.83 8.07
N ILE A 19 -0.98 11.02 8.54
CA ILE A 19 -2.39 11.43 8.70
C ILE A 19 -3.09 11.41 7.35
N LEU A 20 -2.49 11.99 6.30
CA LEU A 20 -3.06 11.98 4.96
C LEU A 20 -3.21 10.56 4.41
N MET A 21 -2.28 9.64 4.71
CA MET A 21 -2.41 8.23 4.34
C MET A 21 -3.64 7.55 4.96
N LEU A 22 -4.09 7.95 6.17
CA LEU A 22 -5.31 7.37 6.78
C LEU A 22 -6.59 7.71 6.02
N LEU A 23 -6.61 8.81 5.26
CA LEU A 23 -7.78 9.28 4.52
C LEU A 23 -8.05 8.47 3.25
N VAL A 24 -7.29 7.40 2.99
CA VAL A 24 -7.50 6.49 1.85
C VAL A 24 -8.92 5.89 1.80
N VAL A 25 -9.62 5.83 2.94
CA VAL A 25 -11.00 5.32 3.06
C VAL A 25 -12.01 6.19 2.30
N ILE A 26 -11.69 7.46 2.01
CA ILE A 26 -12.58 8.37 1.29
C ILE A 26 -12.59 7.98 -0.20
N PRO A 27 -13.76 7.63 -0.79
CA PRO A 27 -13.85 7.27 -2.21
C PRO A 27 -13.36 8.40 -3.12
N PHE A 28 -12.69 8.04 -4.22
CA PHE A 28 -12.13 8.91 -5.26
C PHE A 28 -11.00 9.85 -4.79
N ILE A 29 -11.24 10.68 -3.78
CA ILE A 29 -10.29 11.70 -3.30
C ILE A 29 -9.20 11.06 -2.43
N GLY A 30 -9.53 9.99 -1.69
CA GLY A 30 -8.62 9.34 -0.76
C GLY A 30 -7.34 8.83 -1.42
N VAL A 31 -7.39 8.37 -2.67
CA VAL A 31 -6.20 7.89 -3.40
C VAL A 31 -5.20 9.03 -3.65
N VAL A 32 -5.68 10.19 -4.09
CA VAL A 32 -4.81 11.35 -4.35
C VAL A 32 -4.19 11.84 -3.04
N ILE A 33 -4.98 11.94 -1.98
CA ILE A 33 -4.52 12.35 -0.64
C ILE A 33 -3.47 11.34 -0.11
N PHE A 34 -3.72 10.05 -0.29
CA PHE A 34 -2.80 8.99 0.12
C PHE A 34 -1.44 9.10 -0.58
N LEU A 35 -1.43 9.39 -1.90
CA LEU A 35 -0.18 9.58 -2.64
C LEU A 35 0.61 10.80 -2.14
N ILE A 36 -0.07 11.92 -1.87
CA ILE A 36 0.57 13.09 -1.25
C ILE A 36 1.16 12.72 0.11
N GLY A 37 0.39 11.97 0.92
CA GLY A 37 0.83 11.47 2.22
C GLY A 37 2.10 10.61 2.13
N LEU A 38 2.14 9.66 1.20
CA LEU A 38 3.32 8.82 0.94
C LEU A 38 4.55 9.64 0.57
N VAL A 39 4.39 10.65 -0.29
CA VAL A 39 5.49 11.53 -0.68
C VAL A 39 6.02 12.31 0.53
N LEU A 40 5.15 12.83 1.38
CA LEU A 40 5.56 13.54 2.60
C LEU A 40 6.29 12.63 3.60
N VAL A 41 5.83 11.38 3.78
CA VAL A 41 6.53 10.38 4.58
C VAL A 41 7.91 10.07 3.99
N LEU A 42 8.01 9.96 2.67
CA LEU A 42 9.29 9.73 2.00
C LEU A 42 10.26 10.92 2.18
N VAL A 43 9.75 12.15 2.12
CA VAL A 43 10.52 13.38 2.43
C VAL A 43 10.97 13.38 3.89
N ALA A 44 10.11 12.97 4.84
CA ALA A 44 10.50 12.85 6.24
C ALA A 44 11.63 11.84 6.45
N LEU A 45 11.55 10.68 5.79
CA LEU A 45 12.61 9.68 5.81
C LEU A 45 13.91 10.17 5.17
N LYS A 46 13.82 11.06 4.16
CA LYS A 46 14.98 11.76 3.61
C LYS A 46 15.64 12.67 4.66
N TYR A 47 14.86 13.52 5.33
CA TYR A 47 15.39 14.40 6.36
C TYR A 47 16.02 13.63 7.53
N ILE A 48 15.41 12.52 7.95
CA ILE A 48 16.01 11.64 8.97
C ILE A 48 17.32 11.04 8.47
N SER A 49 17.32 10.53 7.23
CA SER A 49 18.49 9.94 6.58
C SER A 49 19.67 10.90 6.52
N ASP A 50 19.42 12.15 6.15
CA ASP A 50 20.42 13.21 6.04
C ASP A 50 20.92 13.65 7.42
N GLU A 51 20.04 13.69 8.43
CA GLU A 51 20.41 14.07 9.80
C GLU A 51 21.29 13.03 10.50
N VAL A 52 20.96 11.74 10.37
CA VAL A 52 21.67 10.66 11.09
C VAL A 52 22.78 10.01 10.26
N ASP A 53 23.12 10.63 9.13
CA ASP A 53 24.12 10.20 8.15
C ASP A 53 23.98 8.70 7.79
N GLU A 54 22.74 8.29 7.48
CA GLU A 54 22.41 6.90 7.16
C GLU A 54 21.57 6.84 5.87
N PRO A 55 22.21 6.93 4.68
CA PRO A 55 21.53 7.00 3.38
C PRO A 55 20.64 5.78 3.08
N ARG A 56 20.87 4.65 3.77
CA ARG A 56 20.06 3.43 3.62
C ARG A 56 18.62 3.65 4.08
N ILE A 57 18.35 4.57 5.01
CA ILE A 57 16.98 4.87 5.48
C ILE A 57 16.11 5.31 4.28
N PHE A 58 16.54 6.37 3.59
CA PHE A 58 15.81 6.89 2.44
C PHE A 58 15.83 5.91 1.27
N ARG A 59 16.99 5.29 0.99
CA ARG A 59 17.13 4.36 -0.14
C ARG A 59 16.18 3.17 -0.04
N TYR A 60 16.05 2.54 1.13
CA TYR A 60 15.11 1.43 1.31
C TYR A 60 13.65 1.88 1.22
N ALA A 61 13.31 3.05 1.76
CA ALA A 61 11.96 3.61 1.62
C ALA A 61 11.61 3.90 0.15
N LEU A 62 12.53 4.48 -0.60
CA LEU A 62 12.35 4.76 -2.02
C LEU A 62 12.18 3.47 -2.84
N ILE A 63 13.01 2.45 -2.59
CA ILE A 63 12.87 1.13 -3.22
C ILE A 63 11.49 0.54 -2.92
N SER A 64 11.03 0.62 -1.67
CA SER A 64 9.69 0.16 -1.27
C SER A 64 8.60 0.86 -2.06
N LEU A 65 8.65 2.20 -2.17
CA LEU A 65 7.67 2.99 -2.91
C LEU A 65 7.65 2.65 -4.40
N VAL A 66 8.80 2.48 -5.03
CA VAL A 66 8.89 2.11 -6.45
C VAL A 66 8.28 0.74 -6.69
N ILE A 67 8.60 -0.26 -5.85
CA ILE A 67 8.01 -1.61 -5.96
C ILE A 67 6.50 -1.57 -5.74
N LEU A 68 6.03 -0.79 -4.76
CA LEU A 68 4.60 -0.60 -4.50
C LEU A 68 3.90 0.00 -5.73
N GLY A 69 4.45 1.08 -6.29
CA GLY A 69 3.91 1.72 -7.49
C GLY A 69 3.82 0.78 -8.68
N VAL A 70 4.90 0.02 -8.95
CA VAL A 70 4.90 -1.01 -10.01
C VAL A 70 3.83 -2.06 -9.76
N SER A 71 3.70 -2.55 -8.52
CA SER A 71 2.68 -3.56 -8.17
C SER A 71 1.25 -3.08 -8.41
N VAL A 72 0.93 -1.83 -8.05
CA VAL A 72 -0.41 -1.25 -8.24
C VAL A 72 -0.69 -1.03 -9.73
N ILE A 73 0.27 -0.48 -10.49
CA ILE A 73 0.11 -0.27 -11.95
C ILE A 73 -0.10 -1.61 -12.66
N SER A 74 0.70 -2.63 -12.33
CA SER A 74 0.54 -3.97 -12.87
C SER A 74 -0.84 -4.55 -12.54
N ALA A 75 -1.31 -4.40 -11.29
CA ALA A 75 -2.63 -4.86 -10.88
C ALA A 75 -3.77 -4.22 -11.68
N ILE A 76 -3.72 -2.90 -11.89
CA ILE A 76 -4.72 -2.16 -12.68
C ILE A 76 -4.68 -2.61 -14.14
N MET A 77 -3.49 -2.75 -14.73
CA MET A 77 -3.33 -3.17 -16.13
C MET A 77 -3.86 -4.59 -16.35
N ILE A 78 -3.56 -5.51 -15.43
CA ILE A 78 -4.08 -6.88 -15.44
C ILE A 78 -5.60 -6.86 -15.33
N PHE A 79 -6.16 -6.11 -14.37
CA PHE A 79 -7.61 -6.02 -14.19
C PHE A 79 -8.30 -5.48 -15.44
N ALA A 80 -7.76 -4.43 -16.06
CA ALA A 80 -8.27 -3.88 -17.32
C ALA A 80 -8.20 -4.88 -18.48
N LEU A 81 -7.10 -5.62 -18.59
CA LEU A 81 -6.93 -6.66 -19.60
C LEU A 81 -7.92 -7.81 -19.41
N MET A 82 -8.10 -8.28 -18.18
CA MET A 82 -9.10 -9.31 -17.86
C MET A 82 -10.53 -8.84 -18.16
N SER A 83 -10.84 -7.57 -17.90
CA SER A 83 -12.13 -6.96 -18.25
C SER A 83 -12.41 -6.96 -19.76
N PHE A 84 -11.34 -6.94 -20.58
CA PHE A 84 -11.43 -7.00 -22.04
C PHE A 84 -11.63 -8.43 -22.56
N PHE A 85 -10.97 -9.41 -21.94
CA PHE A 85 -11.05 -10.83 -22.34
C PHE A 85 -12.21 -11.60 -21.73
N VAL A 86 -12.82 -11.10 -20.65
CA VAL A 86 -14.07 -11.64 -20.09
C VAL A 86 -15.23 -10.90 -20.78
N PRO A 87 -15.87 -11.47 -21.82
CA PRO A 87 -16.98 -10.79 -22.48
C PRO A 87 -18.09 -10.47 -21.47
N PRO A 88 -18.74 -9.30 -21.57
CA PRO A 88 -19.82 -8.88 -20.68
C PRO A 88 -21.10 -9.73 -20.79
N SER A 89 -21.05 -10.93 -21.39
CA SER A 89 -22.16 -11.88 -21.50
C SER A 89 -22.66 -12.44 -20.16
N MET A 90 -22.23 -11.87 -19.04
CA MET A 90 -22.73 -12.13 -17.69
C MET A 90 -24.09 -11.44 -17.42
N GLY A 91 -25.05 -11.51 -18.37
CA GLY A 91 -26.46 -11.24 -18.03
C GLY A 91 -27.31 -10.44 -19.01
N TYR A 92 -27.56 -10.95 -20.23
CA TYR A 92 -28.79 -10.59 -20.96
C TYR A 92 -29.45 -11.83 -21.56
N VAL A 93 -30.50 -12.30 -20.89
CA VAL A 93 -31.40 -13.32 -21.43
C VAL A 93 -32.29 -12.63 -22.47
N LYS A 94 -32.11 -12.94 -23.77
CA LYS A 94 -33.07 -12.48 -24.79
C LYS A 94 -34.34 -13.31 -24.68
N LYS A 95 -35.37 -12.74 -24.05
CA LYS A 95 -36.71 -13.32 -24.01
C LYS A 95 -37.33 -13.20 -25.40
N ILE A 96 -37.47 -14.31 -26.15
CA ILE A 96 -38.24 -14.32 -27.39
C ILE A 96 -39.68 -14.71 -27.02
N ILE A 97 -40.61 -13.76 -27.14
CA ILE A 97 -42.05 -14.05 -27.12
C ILE A 97 -42.47 -14.22 -28.57
N ALA A 98 -42.71 -15.45 -29.01
CA ALA A 98 -43.27 -15.73 -30.32
C ALA A 98 -44.73 -16.18 -30.14
N PRO A 99 -45.73 -15.49 -30.72
CA PRO A 99 -47.11 -15.94 -30.65
C PRO A 99 -47.28 -17.15 -31.57
N VAL A 100 -47.30 -18.36 -31.00
CA VAL A 100 -47.71 -19.57 -31.71
C VAL A 100 -49.18 -19.78 -31.41
N SER A 101 -50.04 -19.41 -32.37
CA SER A 101 -51.45 -19.81 -32.45
C SER A 101 -52.22 -19.78 -31.10
N GLY A 102 -52.32 -18.61 -30.47
CA GLY A 102 -53.24 -18.38 -29.34
C GLY A 102 -52.79 -18.87 -27.96
N ARG A 103 -51.55 -19.33 -27.80
CA ARG A 103 -50.92 -19.53 -26.49
C ARG A 103 -49.63 -18.71 -26.41
N GLU A 104 -49.45 -17.95 -25.33
CA GLU A 104 -48.19 -17.26 -25.05
C GLU A 104 -47.11 -18.30 -24.74
N VAL A 105 -46.28 -18.64 -25.73
CA VAL A 105 -45.10 -19.48 -25.51
C VAL A 105 -43.88 -18.58 -25.48
N THR A 106 -43.33 -18.38 -24.28
CA THR A 106 -42.01 -17.78 -24.09
C THR A 106 -40.94 -18.81 -24.43
N THR A 107 -40.32 -18.72 -25.60
CA THR A 107 -39.14 -19.53 -25.92
C THR A 107 -37.90 -18.74 -25.50
N ILE A 108 -37.33 -19.10 -24.34
CA ILE A 108 -36.05 -18.56 -23.89
C ILE A 108 -34.95 -19.33 -24.64
N SER A 109 -34.36 -18.74 -25.68
CA SER A 109 -33.18 -19.32 -26.34
C SER A 109 -32.04 -18.31 -26.34
N ALA A 110 -31.33 -18.27 -25.22
CA ALA A 110 -29.99 -17.71 -25.09
C ALA A 110 -29.23 -18.58 -24.09
N VAL A 111 -28.86 -19.79 -24.53
CA VAL A 111 -27.99 -20.68 -23.74
C VAL A 111 -26.56 -20.20 -23.99
N TYR A 112 -26.12 -19.24 -23.17
CA TYR A 112 -24.69 -19.08 -22.95
C TYR A 112 -24.28 -20.25 -22.06
N GLU A 113 -23.81 -21.33 -22.67
CA GLU A 113 -23.16 -22.39 -21.91
C GLU A 113 -21.99 -21.72 -21.19
N PHE A 114 -22.10 -21.57 -19.87
CA PHE A 114 -21.00 -21.23 -19.00
C PHE A 114 -20.00 -22.40 -19.04
N ARG A 115 -19.27 -22.50 -20.14
CA ARG A 115 -18.26 -23.51 -20.35
C ARG A 115 -17.01 -23.00 -19.64
N MET A 116 -16.98 -23.14 -18.32
CA MET A 116 -15.81 -22.90 -17.48
C MET A 116 -14.71 -23.88 -17.94
N SER A 117 -13.93 -23.50 -18.95
CA SER A 117 -12.77 -24.29 -19.35
C SER A 117 -11.75 -24.18 -18.22
N LEU A 118 -11.10 -25.29 -17.87
CA LEU A 118 -10.06 -25.32 -16.83
C LEU A 118 -8.94 -24.31 -17.12
N GLU A 119 -8.72 -24.01 -18.41
CA GLU A 119 -7.80 -23.00 -18.93
C GLU A 119 -8.19 -21.56 -18.51
N SER A 120 -9.49 -21.25 -18.40
CA SER A 120 -10.00 -19.93 -17.98
C SER A 120 -9.98 -19.70 -16.46
N MET A 121 -9.84 -20.76 -15.65
CA MET A 121 -9.78 -20.68 -14.19
C MET A 121 -8.36 -20.48 -13.64
N LEU A 122 -7.33 -20.96 -14.33
CA LEU A 122 -5.96 -20.98 -13.79
C LEU A 122 -5.33 -19.58 -13.74
N ILE A 123 -5.53 -18.79 -14.80
CA ILE A 123 -4.97 -17.45 -14.98
C ILE A 123 -5.44 -16.44 -13.90
N PRO A 124 -6.74 -16.31 -13.57
CA PRO A 124 -7.21 -15.40 -12.53
C PRO A 124 -6.73 -15.74 -11.11
N PHE A 125 -6.34 -16.99 -10.83
CA PHE A 125 -5.83 -17.38 -9.52
C PHE A 125 -4.31 -17.20 -9.36
N LEU A 126 -3.54 -17.31 -10.45
CA LEU A 126 -2.07 -17.27 -10.38
C LEU A 126 -1.52 -15.83 -10.33
N ILE A 127 -2.17 -14.90 -11.05
CA ILE A 127 -1.68 -13.52 -11.18
C ILE A 127 -1.75 -12.72 -9.85
N PRO A 128 -2.83 -12.79 -9.05
CA PRO A 128 -2.88 -12.11 -7.75
C PRO A 128 -1.76 -12.57 -6.81
N PHE A 129 -1.35 -13.84 -6.89
CA PHE A 129 -0.25 -14.39 -6.09
C PHE A 129 1.07 -13.66 -6.37
N ILE A 130 1.37 -13.38 -7.64
CA ILE A 130 2.58 -12.65 -8.04
C ILE A 130 2.54 -11.22 -7.47
N LEU A 131 1.39 -10.54 -7.57
CA LEU A 131 1.22 -9.18 -7.06
C LEU A 131 1.39 -9.11 -5.53
N VAL A 132 0.86 -10.10 -4.81
CA VAL A 132 1.05 -10.24 -3.36
C VAL A 132 2.53 -10.42 -3.02
N ILE A 133 3.28 -11.22 -3.79
CA ILE A 133 4.72 -11.39 -3.57
C ILE A 133 5.46 -10.06 -3.74
N LEU A 134 5.14 -9.26 -4.78
CA LEU A 134 5.74 -7.93 -4.95
C LEU A 134 5.39 -7.00 -3.77
N PHE A 135 4.15 -7.06 -3.27
CA PHE A 135 3.72 -6.27 -2.12
C PHE A 135 4.47 -6.67 -0.84
N ILE A 136 4.69 -7.97 -0.61
CA ILE A 136 5.50 -8.47 0.49
C ILE A 136 6.95 -7.96 0.36
N ILE A 137 7.56 -8.04 -0.83
CA ILE A 137 8.92 -7.52 -1.06
C ILE A 137 8.99 -6.01 -0.75
N SER A 138 8.02 -5.22 -1.22
CA SER A 138 7.93 -3.79 -0.89
C SER A 138 7.90 -3.56 0.63
N SER A 139 7.10 -4.35 1.36
CA SER A 139 6.99 -4.24 2.82
C SER A 139 8.27 -4.66 3.57
N ILE A 140 9.09 -5.56 3.01
CA ILE A 140 10.41 -5.89 3.58
C ILE A 140 11.34 -4.68 3.51
N PHE A 141 11.32 -3.93 2.41
CA PHE A 141 12.15 -2.74 2.27
C PHE A 141 11.71 -1.60 3.18
N ILE A 142 10.40 -1.36 3.34
CA ILE A 142 9.94 -0.34 4.30
C ILE A 142 10.28 -0.75 5.74
N LYS A 143 10.17 -2.04 6.08
CA LYS A 143 10.59 -2.54 7.39
C LYS A 143 12.07 -2.26 7.64
N LYS A 144 12.95 -2.53 6.67
CA LYS A 144 14.39 -2.23 6.78
C LYS A 144 14.65 -0.73 6.99
N SER A 145 13.91 0.14 6.29
CA SER A 145 14.00 1.59 6.48
C SER A 145 13.63 1.98 7.92
N PHE A 146 12.48 1.51 8.40
CA PHE A 146 12.01 1.86 9.74
C PHE A 146 12.82 1.21 10.89
N ASP A 147 13.38 0.02 10.70
CA ASP A 147 14.31 -0.58 11.67
C ASP A 147 15.58 0.28 11.81
N LEU A 148 16.08 0.83 10.70
CA LEU A 148 17.20 1.77 10.73
C LEU A 148 16.81 3.06 11.47
N VAL A 149 15.63 3.64 11.18
CA VAL A 149 15.13 4.82 11.91
C VAL A 149 15.03 4.53 13.42
N ALA A 150 14.45 3.38 13.79
CA ALA A 150 14.32 2.96 15.18
C ALA A 150 15.68 2.87 15.88
N SER A 151 16.66 2.21 15.24
CA SER A 151 18.00 2.06 15.80
C SER A 151 18.78 3.37 15.90
N LYS A 152 18.61 4.30 14.95
CA LYS A 152 19.34 5.57 14.91
C LYS A 152 18.74 6.65 15.80
N LEU A 153 17.41 6.68 15.94
CA LEU A 153 16.69 7.68 16.75
C LEU A 153 16.29 7.17 18.14
N GLY A 154 16.44 5.88 18.43
CA GLY A 154 16.02 5.27 19.70
C GLY A 154 14.50 5.14 19.87
N VAL A 155 13.73 5.26 18.77
CA VAL A 155 12.26 5.19 18.78
C VAL A 155 11.79 3.84 18.24
N ASN A 156 11.66 2.85 19.12
CA ASN A 156 11.31 1.47 18.76
C ASN A 156 9.96 1.34 18.03
N LEU A 157 9.05 2.32 18.16
CA LEU A 157 7.77 2.31 17.45
C LEU A 157 7.93 2.22 15.93
N PHE A 158 9.00 2.77 15.36
CA PHE A 158 9.26 2.61 13.91
C PHE A 158 9.46 1.14 13.52
N SER A 159 10.19 0.36 14.32
CA SER A 159 10.35 -1.07 14.06
C SER A 159 9.02 -1.82 14.15
N VAL A 160 8.18 -1.47 15.12
CA VAL A 160 6.80 -2.02 15.26
C VAL A 160 5.96 -1.70 14.01
N VAL A 161 6.02 -0.46 13.53
CA VAL A 161 5.33 -0.04 12.29
C VAL A 161 5.78 -0.85 11.09
N GLY A 162 7.09 -0.99 10.89
CA GLY A 162 7.65 -1.78 9.80
C GLY A 162 7.24 -3.26 9.87
N LEU A 163 7.18 -3.83 11.07
CA LEU A 163 6.71 -5.19 11.29
C LEU A 163 5.22 -5.33 10.97
N LEU A 164 4.37 -4.37 11.37
CA LEU A 164 2.95 -4.41 11.07
C LEU A 164 2.67 -4.28 9.56
N TYR A 165 3.43 -3.45 8.83
CA TYR A 165 3.35 -3.44 7.37
C TYR A 165 3.74 -4.78 6.74
N LEU A 166 4.75 -5.46 7.27
CA LEU A 166 5.18 -6.76 6.79
C LEU A 166 4.14 -7.86 7.08
N ILE A 167 3.62 -7.93 8.31
CA ILE A 167 2.57 -8.90 8.66
C ILE A 167 1.30 -8.60 7.86
N GLY A 168 0.93 -7.32 7.77
CA GLY A 168 -0.23 -6.86 7.03
C GLY A 168 -0.15 -7.22 5.54
N SER A 169 1.01 -7.06 4.90
CA SER A 169 1.17 -7.45 3.49
C SER A 169 0.99 -8.95 3.26
N ILE A 170 1.52 -9.79 4.15
CA ILE A 170 1.34 -11.25 4.11
C ILE A 170 -0.13 -11.62 4.31
N LEU A 171 -0.82 -10.99 5.26
CA LEU A 171 -2.23 -11.28 5.59
C LEU A 171 -3.23 -10.62 4.64
N THR A 172 -2.78 -9.84 3.65
CA THR A 172 -3.70 -9.18 2.69
C THR A 172 -4.43 -10.20 1.82
N VAL A 173 -3.88 -11.41 1.66
CA VAL A 173 -4.50 -12.53 0.93
C VAL A 173 -5.92 -12.86 1.45
N ILE A 174 -6.15 -12.70 2.75
CA ILE A 174 -7.44 -12.97 3.40
C ILE A 174 -8.19 -11.69 3.80
N ALA A 175 -7.83 -10.54 3.21
CA ALA A 175 -8.32 -9.19 3.50
C ALA A 175 -8.01 -8.64 4.91
N VAL A 176 -7.79 -9.49 5.92
CA VAL A 176 -7.42 -9.09 7.30
C VAL A 176 -6.17 -8.21 7.32
N GLY A 177 -5.23 -8.43 6.40
CA GLY A 177 -4.01 -7.64 6.28
C GLY A 177 -4.25 -6.13 6.10
N LEU A 178 -5.35 -5.73 5.44
CA LEU A 178 -5.69 -4.31 5.25
C LEU A 178 -5.94 -3.60 6.58
N ILE A 179 -6.59 -4.26 7.52
CA ILE A 179 -6.86 -3.72 8.86
C ILE A 179 -5.55 -3.54 9.62
N ILE A 180 -4.64 -4.52 9.52
CA ILE A 180 -3.32 -4.46 10.17
C ILE A 180 -2.49 -3.30 9.61
N ILE A 181 -2.49 -3.12 8.29
CA ILE A 181 -1.81 -1.99 7.62
C ILE A 181 -2.43 -0.67 8.08
N TYR A 182 -3.76 -0.59 8.19
CA TYR A 182 -4.43 0.62 8.66
C TYR A 182 -4.01 0.99 10.09
N VAL A 183 -3.93 0.02 10.99
CA VAL A 183 -3.39 0.19 12.35
C VAL A 183 -1.92 0.60 12.32
N ALA A 184 -1.12 0.04 11.40
CA ALA A 184 0.29 0.40 11.23
C ALA A 184 0.46 1.89 10.91
N ILE A 185 -0.40 2.46 10.06
CA ILE A 185 -0.38 3.90 9.74
C ILE A 185 -0.68 4.74 10.98
N ILE A 186 -1.62 4.31 11.85
CA ILE A 186 -1.91 5.02 13.10
C ILE A 186 -0.68 5.04 14.02
N ILE A 187 -0.03 3.89 14.19
CA ILE A 187 1.18 3.79 15.02
C ILE A 187 2.33 4.58 14.39
N GLN A 188 2.39 4.66 13.06
CA GLN A 188 3.37 5.47 12.32
C GLN A 188 3.25 6.96 12.66
N ILE A 189 2.03 7.49 12.76
CA ILE A 189 1.80 8.88 13.20
C ILE A 189 2.44 9.11 14.57
N ILE A 190 2.16 8.21 15.52
CA ILE A 190 2.70 8.28 16.88
C ILE A 190 4.24 8.20 16.84
N ALA A 191 4.79 7.28 16.05
CA ALA A 191 6.24 7.12 15.89
C ALA A 191 6.94 8.40 15.41
N PHE A 192 6.39 9.08 14.40
CA PHE A 192 6.93 10.34 13.90
C PHE A 192 6.88 11.45 14.95
N PHE A 193 5.78 11.56 15.71
CA PHE A 193 5.68 12.55 16.79
C PHE A 193 6.64 12.29 17.96
N LEU A 194 7.03 11.03 18.18
CA LEU A 194 8.03 10.64 19.18
C LEU A 194 9.49 10.89 18.76
N ILE A 195 9.76 11.34 17.52
CA ILE A 195 11.12 11.70 17.11
C ILE A 195 11.67 12.77 18.06
N PRO A 196 12.86 12.58 18.67
CA PRO A 196 13.47 13.58 19.53
C PRO A 196 13.88 14.82 18.73
N GLU A 197 13.76 16.01 19.32
CA GLU A 197 14.14 17.27 18.66
C GLU A 197 15.65 17.48 18.56
N ARG A 198 16.44 16.66 19.27
CA ARG A 198 17.90 16.62 19.22
C ARG A 198 18.34 15.18 19.02
N SER A 199 19.18 14.93 18.01
CA SER A 199 19.85 13.65 17.84
C SER A 199 20.68 13.33 19.09
N SER A 200 20.53 12.13 19.66
CA SER A 200 21.28 11.67 20.83
C SER A 200 22.81 11.71 20.63
N ALA A 201 23.28 11.79 19.38
CA ALA A 201 24.70 11.98 19.05
C ALA A 201 25.23 13.36 19.48
N ALA A 202 24.41 14.42 19.41
CA ALA A 202 24.80 15.77 19.83
C ALA A 202 24.85 15.92 21.36
N SER A 203 24.08 15.12 22.09
CA SER A 203 24.09 15.12 23.56
C SER A 203 25.38 14.54 24.16
N GLN A 204 26.09 13.68 23.43
CA GLN A 204 27.36 13.11 23.92
C GLN A 204 28.57 14.03 23.72
N GLU A 205 28.47 15.04 22.84
CA GLU A 205 29.53 16.03 22.63
C GLU A 205 29.50 17.12 23.71
N VAL A 206 28.30 17.49 24.20
CA VAL A 206 28.12 18.50 25.26
C VAL A 206 28.57 18.01 26.63
N ILE A 207 28.56 16.69 26.89
CA ILE A 207 28.98 16.12 28.18
C ILE A 207 30.52 16.00 28.28
N LYS A 208 31.25 16.20 27.17
CA LYS A 208 32.72 16.15 27.13
C LYS A 208 33.40 17.53 27.20
N ILE A 209 32.66 18.60 27.47
CA ILE A 209 33.19 19.96 27.62
C ILE A 209 33.20 20.39 29.08
#